data_AF-A0A376W683-F1
#
_entry.id   AF-A0A376W683-F1
#
_cell.length_a   1.000
_cell.length_b   1.000
_cell.length_c   1.000
_cell.angle_alpha   90.00
_cell.angle_beta   90.00
_cell.angle_gamma   90.00
#
_symmetry.space_group_name_H-M   'P 1'
#
loop_
_entity.id
_entity.type
_entity.pdbx_description
1 polymer ?
#
loop_
_entity_poly.entity_id
_entity_poly.type
_entity_poly.pdbx_seq_one_letter_code
_entity_poly.pdbx_strand_id
1 'polypeptide(L)'
;MSIRFARKADCAAIAEIYNHAVLYTAAIWNDQTVDADNRIAWFEARTIAGYPVLVSEEDGVVTGYASFGDWRSFDGFRHTVEHSVYVHPDHQGKGLGRKLLSRLIDEARDCGKHVMVAGIGIAKSGLAASAPVAGICRHRANAAGRY
;
A
#
# COMPACT_ATOMS: atom_id res chain seq x y z
N MET A 1 -5.73 12.80 14.30
CA MET A 1 -5.19 12.10 13.10
C MET A 1 -3.70 11.78 13.26
N SER A 2 -3.33 10.49 13.25
CA SER A 2 -1.95 10.01 13.41
C SER A 2 -1.58 8.93 12.37
N ILE A 3 -0.29 8.71 12.11
CA ILE A 3 0.20 7.57 11.33
C ILE A 3 1.05 6.71 12.27
N ARG A 4 0.76 5.42 12.31
CA ARG A 4 1.43 4.46 13.18
C ARG A 4 1.62 3.11 12.50
N PHE A 5 2.47 2.27 13.09
CA PHE A 5 2.53 0.85 12.73
C PHE A 5 1.19 0.18 13.04
N ALA A 6 0.76 -0.66 12.12
CA ALA A 6 -0.41 -1.49 12.27
C ALA A 6 -0.16 -2.57 13.33
N ARG A 7 -1.24 -2.96 13.99
CA ARG A 7 -1.31 -4.08 14.93
C ARG A 7 -2.23 -5.13 14.32
N LYS A 8 -2.14 -6.38 14.81
CA LYS A 8 -3.02 -7.46 14.37
C LYS A 8 -4.52 -7.10 14.46
N ALA A 9 -4.90 -6.32 15.48
CA ALA A 9 -6.27 -5.83 15.66
C ALA A 9 -6.77 -4.91 14.52
N ASP A 10 -5.88 -4.25 13.78
CA ASP A 10 -6.25 -3.38 12.66
C ASP A 10 -6.59 -4.16 11.37
N CYS A 11 -6.30 -5.48 11.32
CA CYS A 11 -6.44 -6.29 10.11
C CYS A 11 -7.88 -6.34 9.57
N ALA A 12 -8.88 -6.30 10.46
CA ALA A 12 -10.28 -6.23 10.05
C ALA A 12 -10.61 -4.92 9.31
N ALA A 13 -10.15 -3.78 9.82
CA ALA A 13 -10.34 -2.49 9.16
C ALA A 13 -9.54 -2.37 7.86
N ILE A 14 -8.33 -2.96 7.83
CA ILE A 14 -7.54 -3.06 6.59
C ILE A 14 -8.27 -3.91 5.53
N ALA A 15 -8.91 -5.01 5.94
CA ALA A 15 -9.71 -5.85 5.04
C ALA A 15 -10.87 -5.05 4.43
N GLU A 16 -11.57 -4.26 5.24
CA GLU A 16 -12.68 -3.41 4.77
C GLU A 16 -12.21 -2.39 3.72
N ILE A 17 -11.13 -1.66 3.99
CA ILE A 17 -10.55 -0.70 3.03
C ILE A 17 -10.08 -1.41 1.76
N TYR A 18 -9.43 -2.57 1.87
CA TYR A 18 -9.00 -3.37 0.72
C TYR A 18 -10.18 -3.85 -0.11
N ASN A 19 -11.22 -4.38 0.52
CA ASN A 19 -12.41 -4.89 -0.17
C ASN A 19 -13.19 -3.78 -0.87
N HIS A 20 -13.28 -2.60 -0.26
CA HIS A 20 -13.87 -1.45 -0.93
C HIS A 20 -13.10 -1.11 -2.22
N ALA A 21 -11.77 -1.14 -2.18
CA ALA A 21 -10.95 -0.90 -3.36
C ALA A 21 -11.10 -2.02 -4.42
N VAL A 22 -11.23 -3.29 -4.03
CA VAL A 22 -11.55 -4.41 -4.94
C VAL A 22 -12.89 -4.21 -5.65
N LEU A 23 -13.94 -3.87 -4.91
CA LEU A 23 -15.30 -3.84 -5.43
C LEU A 23 -15.59 -2.60 -6.29
N TYR A 24 -15.00 -1.46 -5.94
CA TYR A 24 -15.43 -0.16 -6.47
C TYR A 24 -14.35 0.61 -7.22
N THR A 25 -13.12 0.09 -7.30
CA THR A 25 -12.02 0.80 -7.94
C THR A 25 -11.24 -0.09 -8.89
N ALA A 26 -10.55 0.52 -9.86
CA ALA A 26 -9.60 -0.17 -10.71
C ALA A 26 -8.18 -0.20 -10.12
N ALA A 27 -8.05 0.05 -8.81
CA ALA A 27 -6.77 0.18 -8.10
C ALA A 27 -6.26 -1.15 -7.53
N ILE A 28 -7.09 -2.20 -7.54
CA ILE A 28 -6.71 -3.57 -7.17
C ILE A 28 -7.14 -4.48 -8.31
N TRP A 29 -6.21 -5.27 -8.82
CA TRP A 29 -6.46 -6.25 -9.90
C TRP A 29 -6.69 -7.65 -9.34
N ASN A 30 -7.52 -7.73 -8.30
CA ASN A 30 -7.99 -8.96 -7.72
C ASN A 30 -9.51 -8.86 -7.62
N ASP A 31 -10.20 -9.89 -8.11
CA ASP A 31 -11.66 -9.90 -8.17
C ASP A 31 -12.31 -10.43 -6.88
N GLN A 32 -11.51 -10.95 -5.94
CA GLN A 32 -12.00 -11.59 -4.72
C GLN A 32 -11.75 -10.72 -3.47
N THR A 33 -12.82 -10.50 -2.72
CA THR A 33 -12.75 -9.91 -1.37
C THR A 33 -12.04 -10.85 -0.40
N VAL A 34 -11.47 -10.27 0.65
CA VAL A 34 -10.74 -10.99 1.71
C VAL A 34 -11.41 -10.81 3.06
N ASP A 35 -11.30 -11.81 3.92
CA ASP A 35 -11.74 -11.72 5.31
C ASP A 35 -10.61 -11.21 6.24
N ALA A 36 -10.93 -11.11 7.53
CA ALA A 36 -9.97 -10.67 8.55
C ALA A 36 -8.80 -11.66 8.70
N ASP A 37 -9.05 -12.96 8.65
CA ASP A 37 -8.02 -14.00 8.82
C ASP A 37 -7.00 -13.95 7.68
N ASN A 38 -7.48 -13.73 6.46
CA ASN A 38 -6.62 -13.52 5.30
C ASN A 38 -5.72 -12.28 5.47
N ARG A 39 -6.26 -11.18 6.02
CA ARG A 39 -5.45 -9.97 6.29
C ARG A 39 -4.50 -10.14 7.46
N ILE A 40 -4.87 -10.94 8.46
CA ILE A 40 -3.94 -11.35 9.54
C ILE A 40 -2.77 -12.13 8.96
N ALA A 41 -3.02 -13.14 8.12
CA ALA A 41 -1.96 -13.92 7.49
C ALA A 41 -1.05 -13.05 6.60
N TRP A 42 -1.63 -12.11 5.85
CA TRP A 42 -0.88 -11.13 5.08
C TRP A 42 -0.01 -10.21 5.96
N PHE A 43 -0.55 -9.70 7.06
CA PHE A 43 0.18 -8.86 8.02
C PHE A 43 1.35 -9.63 8.66
N GLU A 44 1.14 -10.88 9.05
CA GLU A 44 2.17 -11.74 9.63
C GLU A 44 3.28 -12.04 8.61
N ALA A 45 2.93 -12.33 7.35
CA ALA A 45 3.91 -12.54 6.28
C ALA A 45 4.77 -11.27 6.03
N ARG A 46 4.17 -10.08 6.07
CA ARG A 46 4.90 -8.80 5.97
C ARG A 46 5.85 -8.62 7.15
N THR A 47 5.37 -8.90 8.36
CA THR A 47 6.17 -8.81 9.59
C THR A 47 7.37 -9.74 9.54
N ILE A 48 7.19 -11.00 9.11
CA ILE A 48 8.26 -12.00 8.95
C ILE A 48 9.29 -11.53 7.91
N ALA A 49 8.84 -10.91 6.82
CA ALA A 49 9.73 -10.36 5.79
C ALA A 49 10.44 -9.06 6.22
N GLY A 50 10.14 -8.53 7.41
CA GLY A 50 10.68 -7.24 7.89
C GLY A 50 10.09 -6.03 7.17
N TYR A 51 8.88 -6.16 6.60
CA TYR A 51 8.22 -5.11 5.85
C TYR A 51 7.14 -4.42 6.70
N PRO A 52 7.14 -3.07 6.75
CA PRO A 52 6.23 -2.32 7.57
C PRO A 52 4.81 -2.40 7.03
N VAL A 53 3.85 -2.41 7.94
CA VAL A 53 2.44 -2.10 7.66
C VAL A 53 2.09 -0.88 8.48
N LEU A 54 1.68 0.18 7.79
CA LEU A 54 1.30 1.46 8.40
C LEU A 54 -0.20 1.66 8.27
N VAL A 55 -0.80 2.28 9.29
CA VAL A 55 -2.18 2.76 9.26
C VAL A 55 -2.23 4.25 9.56
N SER A 56 -3.16 4.94 8.92
CA SER A 56 -3.61 6.26 9.35
C SER A 56 -4.83 6.08 10.26
N GLU A 57 -4.86 6.79 11.38
CA GLU A 57 -5.92 6.72 12.37
C GLU A 57 -6.48 8.11 12.70
N GLU A 58 -7.80 8.22 12.78
CA GLU A 58 -8.56 9.39 13.20
C GLU A 58 -9.57 8.93 14.26
N ASP A 59 -9.49 9.49 15.47
CA ASP A 59 -10.40 9.19 16.59
C ASP A 59 -10.57 7.69 16.90
N GLY A 60 -9.46 6.93 16.83
CA GLY A 60 -9.45 5.48 17.05
C GLY A 60 -9.91 4.64 15.86
N VAL A 61 -10.31 5.27 14.75
CA VAL A 61 -10.74 4.61 13.52
C VAL A 61 -9.59 4.58 12.51
N VAL A 62 -9.33 3.40 11.93
CA VAL A 62 -8.36 3.26 10.83
C VAL A 62 -8.97 3.82 9.54
N THR A 63 -8.37 4.87 9.01
CA THR A 63 -8.87 5.61 7.84
C THR A 63 -8.13 5.29 6.55
N GLY A 64 -7.09 4.45 6.61
CA GLY A 64 -6.21 4.15 5.49
C GLY A 64 -5.01 3.32 5.94
N TYR A 65 -4.37 2.66 4.99
CA TYR A 65 -3.18 1.86 5.24
C TYR A 65 -2.18 1.91 4.09
N ALA A 66 -0.94 1.56 4.39
CA ALA A 66 0.14 1.49 3.43
C ALA A 66 1.14 0.39 3.80
N SER A 67 1.66 -0.32 2.80
CA SER A 67 2.71 -1.32 2.98
C SER A 67 3.43 -1.54 1.64
N PHE A 68 4.49 -2.34 1.67
CA PHE A 68 5.17 -2.79 0.46
C PHE A 68 5.57 -4.26 0.55
N GLY A 69 5.84 -4.85 -0.61
CA GLY A 69 6.39 -6.20 -0.77
C GLY A 69 7.47 -6.25 -1.84
N ASP A 70 8.06 -7.43 -2.04
CA ASP A 70 9.00 -7.63 -3.15
C ASP A 70 8.32 -7.37 -4.49
N TRP A 71 9.02 -6.67 -5.38
CA TRP A 71 8.48 -6.36 -6.70
C TRP A 71 8.49 -7.59 -7.62
N ARG A 72 9.64 -8.27 -7.73
CA ARG A 72 9.83 -9.44 -8.59
C ARG A 72 10.86 -10.38 -7.97
N SER A 73 10.65 -11.69 -8.13
CA SER A 73 11.48 -12.76 -7.58
C SER A 73 12.77 -13.01 -8.37
N PHE A 74 13.55 -11.96 -8.61
CA PHE A 74 14.91 -12.07 -9.15
C PHE A 74 15.88 -11.28 -8.25
N ASP A 75 17.07 -11.82 -8.03
CA ASP A 75 18.08 -11.21 -7.14
C ASP A 75 18.46 -9.78 -7.53
N GLY A 76 18.33 -9.43 -8.82
CA GLY A 76 18.53 -8.08 -9.33
C GLY A 76 17.53 -7.05 -8.76
N PHE A 77 16.37 -7.50 -8.28
CA PHE A 77 15.33 -6.65 -7.70
C PHE A 77 15.28 -6.68 -6.17
N ARG A 78 16.25 -7.29 -5.48
CA ARG A 78 16.26 -7.38 -3.99
C ARG A 78 16.15 -6.03 -3.25
N HIS A 79 16.57 -4.93 -3.90
CA HIS A 79 16.46 -3.56 -3.39
C HIS A 79 15.27 -2.78 -3.99
N THR A 80 14.35 -3.47 -4.68
CA THR A 80 13.16 -2.89 -5.29
C THR A 80 11.91 -3.51 -4.67
N VAL A 81 11.02 -2.65 -4.19
CA VAL A 81 9.74 -3.07 -3.59
C VAL A 81 8.57 -2.48 -4.36
N GLU A 82 7.44 -3.16 -4.34
CA GLU A 82 6.16 -2.60 -4.77
C GLU A 82 5.38 -2.14 -3.56
N HIS A 83 4.91 -0.90 -3.59
CA HIS A 83 4.12 -0.32 -2.52
C HIS A 83 2.66 -0.18 -2.91
N SER A 84 1.81 -0.20 -1.89
CA SER A 84 0.38 0.03 -2.03
C SER A 84 -0.09 0.98 -0.93
N VAL A 85 -0.98 1.91 -1.28
CA VAL A 85 -1.54 2.91 -0.37
C VAL A 85 -3.02 3.03 -0.67
N TYR A 86 -3.86 2.80 0.35
CA TYR A 86 -5.31 2.90 0.23
C TYR A 86 -5.87 3.73 1.37
N VAL A 87 -6.86 4.56 1.06
CA VAL A 87 -7.54 5.44 2.00
C VAL A 87 -9.04 5.16 1.89
N HIS A 88 -9.68 5.01 3.05
CA HIS A 88 -11.13 4.83 3.15
C HIS A 88 -11.85 5.92 2.35
N PRO A 89 -12.88 5.60 1.54
CA PRO A 89 -13.58 6.57 0.68
C PRO A 89 -14.01 7.84 1.41
N ASP A 90 -14.58 7.70 2.61
CA ASP A 90 -15.07 8.82 3.43
C ASP A 90 -13.97 9.72 4.00
N HIS A 91 -12.71 9.33 3.88
CA HIS A 91 -11.55 10.08 4.36
C HIS A 91 -10.62 10.54 3.23
N GLN A 92 -11.04 10.40 1.97
CA GLN A 92 -10.28 10.90 0.81
C GLN A 92 -10.28 12.43 0.74
N GLY A 93 -9.39 13.00 -0.09
CA GLY A 93 -9.24 14.46 -0.24
C GLY A 93 -8.51 15.17 0.93
N LYS A 94 -8.29 14.49 2.07
CA LYS A 94 -7.62 15.05 3.26
C LYS A 94 -6.08 14.97 3.23
N GLY A 95 -5.49 14.54 2.10
CA GLY A 95 -4.03 14.36 1.96
C GLY A 95 -3.45 13.15 2.70
N LEU A 96 -4.29 12.24 3.21
CA LEU A 96 -3.87 11.03 3.96
C LEU A 96 -2.94 10.13 3.14
N GLY A 97 -3.27 9.86 1.88
CA GLY A 97 -2.46 9.00 1.02
C GLY A 97 -1.03 9.53 0.84
N ARG A 98 -0.87 10.86 0.73
CA ARG A 98 0.46 11.51 0.65
C ARG A 98 1.25 11.32 1.94
N LYS A 99 0.60 11.49 3.10
CA LYS A 99 1.25 11.34 4.40
C LYS A 99 1.67 9.88 4.65
N LEU A 100 0.79 8.92 4.32
CA LEU A 100 1.09 7.48 4.37
C LEU A 100 2.27 7.13 3.47
N LEU A 101 2.25 7.57 2.20
CA LEU A 101 3.33 7.31 1.26
C LEU A 101 4.66 7.92 1.73
N SER A 102 4.65 9.16 2.23
CA SER A 102 5.86 9.81 2.72
C SER A 102 6.51 9.00 3.84
N ARG A 103 5.71 8.59 4.84
CA ARG A 103 6.22 7.77 5.94
C ARG A 103 6.69 6.41 5.45
N LEU A 104 5.97 5.78 4.51
CA LEU A 104 6.36 4.48 3.96
C LEU A 104 7.68 4.54 3.19
N ILE A 105 7.97 5.66 2.51
CA ILE A 105 9.26 5.90 1.85
C ILE A 105 10.40 5.96 2.87
N ASP A 106 10.18 6.59 4.02
CA ASP A 106 11.19 6.64 5.09
C ASP A 106 11.48 5.23 5.63
N GLU A 107 10.43 4.44 5.91
CA GLU A 107 10.60 3.05 6.35
C GLU A 107 11.30 2.18 5.28
N ALA A 108 11.01 2.40 4.00
CA ALA A 108 11.69 1.68 2.92
C ALA A 108 13.20 1.98 2.87
N ARG A 109 13.61 3.22 3.19
CA ARG A 109 15.04 3.57 3.31
C ARG A 109 15.67 2.85 4.48
N ASP A 110 15.00 2.80 5.63
CA ASP A 110 15.48 2.12 6.83
C ASP A 110 15.61 0.60 6.60
N CYS A 111 14.73 0.02 5.78
CA CYS A 111 14.82 -1.37 5.30
C CYS A 111 15.88 -1.59 4.19
N GLY A 112 16.68 -0.57 3.82
CA GLY A 112 17.71 -0.68 2.79
C GLY A 112 17.18 -0.87 1.36
N LYS A 113 15.95 -0.43 1.09
CA LYS A 113 15.35 -0.47 -0.26
C LYS A 113 15.73 0.79 -1.02
N HIS A 114 16.01 0.64 -2.32
CA HIS A 114 16.48 1.71 -3.20
C HIS A 114 15.36 2.27 -4.09
N VAL A 115 14.47 1.40 -4.55
CA VAL A 115 13.39 1.75 -5.48
C VAL A 115 12.06 1.26 -4.92
N MET A 116 11.06 2.13 -4.93
CA MET A 116 9.68 1.73 -4.71
C MET A 116 8.89 1.94 -6.01
N VAL A 117 8.10 0.94 -6.37
CA VAL A 117 7.27 0.90 -7.57
C VAL A 117 5.81 0.88 -7.13
N ALA A 118 4.92 1.53 -7.88
CA ALA A 118 3.48 1.34 -7.73
C ALA A 118 2.82 1.17 -9.09
N GLY A 119 1.97 0.15 -9.20
CA GLY A 119 0.94 0.06 -10.23
C GLY A 119 -0.17 1.06 -9.96
N ILE A 120 -0.52 1.87 -10.95
CA ILE A 120 -1.62 2.83 -10.87
C ILE A 120 -2.58 2.54 -12.02
N GLY A 121 -3.84 2.24 -11.69
CA GLY A 121 -4.89 2.16 -12.70
C GLY A 121 -5.24 3.54 -13.23
N ILE A 122 -5.06 3.77 -14.53
CA ILE A 122 -5.51 5.01 -15.18
C ILE A 122 -6.95 4.78 -15.66
N ALA A 123 -7.93 5.37 -14.96
CA ALA A 123 -9.30 5.43 -15.46
C ALA A 123 -9.37 6.50 -16.57
N LYS A 124 -9.76 6.10 -17.78
CA LYS A 124 -10.12 7.08 -18.83
C LYS A 124 -11.47 7.68 -18.46
N SER A 125 -11.52 8.99 -18.27
CA SER A 125 -12.79 9.71 -18.14
C SER A 125 -13.61 9.52 -19.42
N GLY A 126 -14.83 8.97 -19.30
CA GLY A 126 -15.84 9.00 -20.36
C GLY A 126 -16.13 7.71 -21.15
N LEU A 127 -15.60 6.55 -20.76
CA LEU A 127 -16.04 5.27 -21.36
C LEU A 127 -16.19 4.18 -20.30
N ALA A 128 -17.37 3.54 -20.29
CA ALA A 128 -17.66 2.40 -19.43
C ALA A 128 -16.63 1.27 -19.65
N ALA A 129 -16.16 0.69 -18.54
CA ALA A 129 -15.51 -0.61 -18.44
C ALA A 129 -14.52 -0.97 -19.57
N SER A 130 -13.34 -0.34 -19.57
CA SER A 130 -12.15 -0.94 -20.20
C SER A 130 -11.14 -1.25 -19.09
N ALA A 131 -10.43 -2.38 -19.21
CA ALA A 131 -9.43 -2.80 -18.22
C ALA A 131 -8.46 -1.64 -17.94
N PRO A 132 -8.12 -1.36 -16.67
CA PRO A 132 -7.24 -0.25 -16.32
C PRO A 132 -5.92 -0.35 -17.07
N VAL A 133 -5.50 0.75 -17.70
CA VAL A 133 -4.12 0.84 -18.19
C VAL A 133 -3.25 1.02 -16.96
N ALA A 134 -2.41 0.02 -16.69
CA ALA A 134 -1.44 0.06 -15.61
C ALA A 134 -0.31 1.05 -15.93
N GLY A 135 -0.28 2.18 -15.21
CA GLY A 135 0.89 3.04 -15.12
C GLY A 135 1.84 2.55 -14.04
N ILE A 136 3.14 2.82 -14.18
CA ILE A 136 4.15 2.58 -13.15
C ILE A 136 4.66 3.92 -12.63
N CYS A 137 4.47 4.20 -11.34
CA CYS A 137 5.16 5.27 -10.65
C CYS A 137 6.42 4.72 -9.96
N ARG A 138 7.53 5.46 -10.04
CA ARG A 138 8.80 5.11 -9.39
C ARG A 138 9.17 6.18 -8.37
N HIS A 139 9.33 5.77 -7.13
CA HIS A 139 9.92 6.59 -6.08
C HIS A 139 11.35 6.11 -5.79
N ARG A 140 12.30 7.04 -5.69
CA ARG A 140 13.65 6.73 -5.19
C ARG A 140 13.66 6.80 -3.67
N ALA A 141 13.88 5.65 -3.04
CA ALA A 141 14.29 5.57 -1.64
C ALA A 141 15.82 5.71 -1.61
N ASN A 142 16.35 6.91 -1.89
CA ASN A 142 17.80 7.09 -1.78
C ASN A 142 18.19 7.07 -0.29
N ALA A 143 18.98 6.07 0.11
CA ALA A 143 19.95 6.22 1.18
C ALA A 143 21.14 7.02 0.63
N ALA A 144 21.65 7.98 1.39
CA ALA A 144 22.88 8.68 1.04
C ALA A 144 24.05 7.68 1.00
N GLY A 145 24.44 7.21 -0.18
CA GLY A 145 25.47 6.18 -0.31
C GLY A 145 25.77 5.81 -1.77
N ARG A 146 26.70 6.57 -2.34
CA ARG A 146 27.61 6.33 -3.48
C ARG A 146 27.41 5.01 -4.27
N TYR A 147 27.21 5.15 -5.59
CA TYR A 147 27.89 4.32 -6.58
C TYR A 147 29.14 5.07 -7.05
#